data_AF-A0AAU3Q9T2-F1
#
_entry.id   AF-A0AAU3Q9T2-F1
#
_cell.length_a   1.000
_cell.length_b   1.000
_cell.length_c   1.000
_cell.angle_alpha   90.00
_cell.angle_beta   90.00
_cell.angle_gamma   90.00
#
_symmetry.space_group_name_H-M   'P 1'
#
loop_
_entity.id
_entity.type
_entity.pdbx_description
1 polymer ?
#
loop_
_entity_poly.entity_id
_entity_poly.type
_entity_poly.pdbx_seq_one_letter_code
_entity_poly.pdbx_strand_id
1 'polypeptide(L)' 'MPARQYYEREGHLRVPRGHTERITTGNDSQDQEEQDLKLGSWISNQRSRTTTLSPERKKQLSEIGMRWT' A
#
# COMPACT_ATOMS: atom_id res chain seq x y z
N MET A 1 -1.76 7.33 -2.82
CA MET A 1 -1.35 6.01 -2.25
C MET A 1 -2.57 5.09 -2.22
N PRO A 2 -2.53 3.91 -2.87
CA PRO A 2 -3.67 2.97 -2.96
C PRO A 2 -4.32 2.62 -1.63
N ALA A 3 -3.49 2.33 -0.62
CA ALA A 3 -3.98 1.90 0.68
C ALA A 3 -4.81 2.98 1.37
N ARG A 4 -4.49 4.26 1.13
CA ARG A 4 -5.28 5.39 1.63
C ARG A 4 -6.65 5.45 0.97
N GLN A 5 -6.69 5.27 -0.36
CA GLN A 5 -7.94 5.30 -1.12
C GLN A 5 -8.90 4.17 -0.73
N TYR A 6 -8.37 2.97 -0.47
CA TYR A 6 -9.16 1.86 0.06
C TYR A 6 -9.67 2.16 1.49
N TYR A 7 -8.80 2.70 2.35
CA TYR A 7 -9.17 3.06 3.72
C TYR A 7 -10.25 4.15 3.79
N GLU A 8 -10.19 5.17 2.93
CA GLU A 8 -11.21 6.23 2.86
C GLU A 8 -12.59 5.69 2.42
N ARG A 9 -12.63 4.61 1.63
CA ARG A 9 -13.88 3.97 1.17
C ARG A 9 -14.45 2.97 2.18
N GLU A 10 -13.59 2.14 2.77
CA GLU A 10 -14.00 0.99 3.58
C GLU A 10 -13.88 1.24 5.09
N GLY A 11 -13.19 2.32 5.50
CA GLY A 11 -12.86 2.60 6.89
C GLY A 11 -11.85 1.63 7.51
N HIS A 12 -11.35 0.65 6.74
CA HIS A 12 -10.40 -0.35 7.19
C HIS A 12 -9.41 -0.79 6.11
N LEU A 13 -8.26 -1.32 6.51
CA LEU A 13 -7.26 -1.93 5.62
C LEU A 13 -7.32 -3.46 5.56
N ARG A 14 -8.50 -4.05 5.76
CA ARG A 14 -8.73 -5.50 5.57
C ARG A 14 -8.93 -5.83 4.10
N VAL A 15 -7.90 -5.58 3.32
CA VAL A 15 -7.93 -5.79 1.87
C VAL A 15 -7.92 -7.30 1.56
N PRO A 16 -8.92 -7.83 0.82
CA PRO A 16 -8.87 -9.20 0.33
C PRO A 16 -7.61 -9.46 -0.49
N ARG A 17 -7.05 -10.67 -0.40
CA ARG A 17 -5.75 -10.99 -1.05
C ARG A 17 -5.76 -10.76 -2.57
N GLY A 18 -6.92 -10.93 -3.21
CA GLY A 18 -7.14 -10.72 -4.65
C GLY A 18 -7.62 -9.31 -5.03
N HIS A 19 -7.78 -8.39 -4.07
CA HIS A 19 -8.22 -7.03 -4.37
C HIS A 19 -7.13 -6.27 -5.13
N THR A 20 -7.55 -5.59 -6.19
CA THR A 20 -6.66 -4.87 -7.08
C THR A 20 -7.09 -3.41 -7.08
N GLU A 21 -6.16 -2.51 -6.83
CA GLU A 21 -6.35 -1.06 -6.90
C GLU A 21 -5.53 -0.51 -8.05
N ARG A 22 -6.10 0.44 -8.79
CA ARG A 22 -5.34 1.15 -9.82
C ARG A 22 -4.48 2.20 -9.16
N ILE A 23 -3.17 2.14 -9.41
CA ILE A 23 -2.22 3.05 -8.78
C ILE A 23 -1.28 3.61 -9.81
N THR A 24 -0.90 4.85 -9.60
CA THR A 24 0.21 5.47 -10.31
C THR A 24 1.49 5.21 -9.51
N THR A 25 2.31 4.26 -9.93
CA THR A 25 3.63 4.01 -9.30
C THR A 25 4.68 4.83 -10.03
N GLY A 26 4.96 6.04 -9.54
CA GLY A 26 6.13 6.82 -9.93
C GLY A 26 7.16 6.81 -8.81
N ASN A 27 8.31 6.19 -9.03
CA ASN A 27 9.40 6.14 -8.05
C ASN A 27 10.43 7.24 -8.34
N ASP A 28 10.15 8.52 -8.06
CA ASP A 28 11.05 9.69 -8.25
C ASP A 28 11.74 9.87 -9.63
N SER A 29 11.56 8.92 -10.55
CA SER A 29 12.14 8.84 -11.88
C SER A 29 10.98 8.79 -12.88
N GLN A 30 10.51 9.98 -13.22
CA GLN A 30 9.77 10.46 -14.40
C GLN A 30 8.70 9.65 -15.16
N ASP A 31 8.45 8.37 -14.88
CA ASP A 31 7.40 7.60 -15.54
C ASP A 31 6.31 7.23 -14.53
N GLN A 32 5.24 8.03 -14.53
CA GLN A 32 4.02 7.75 -13.80
C GLN A 32 3.22 6.70 -14.57
N GLU A 33 3.50 5.42 -14.33
CA GLU A 33 2.68 4.33 -14.89
C GLU A 33 1.47 4.04 -14.01
N GLU A 34 0.29 4.10 -14.62
CA GLU A 34 -0.95 3.56 -14.06
C GLU A 34 -0.94 2.04 -14.20
N GLN A 35 -0.78 1.34 -13.08
CA GLN A 35 -0.81 -0.12 -13.03
C GLN A 35 -1.84 -0.61 -12.03
N ASP A 36 -2.46 -1.74 -12.34
CA ASP A 36 -3.34 -2.44 -11.43
C ASP A 36 -2.50 -3.19 -10.38
N LEU A 37 -2.39 -2.61 -9.19
CA LEU A 37 -1.67 -3.20 -8.07
C LEU A 37 -2.60 -4.10 -7.27
N LYS A 38 -2.22 -5.38 -7.13
CA LYS A 38 -2.85 -6.31 -6.18
C LYS A 38 -2.56 -5.85 -4.75
N LEU A 39 -3.43 -5.00 -4.21
CA LEU A 39 -3.25 -4.34 -2.92
C LEU A 39 -3.08 -5.35 -1.78
N GLY A 40 -3.81 -6.47 -1.80
CA GLY A 40 -3.64 -7.54 -0.80
C GLY A 40 -2.24 -8.20 -0.84
N SER A 41 -1.70 -8.43 -2.04
CA SER A 41 -0.34 -8.95 -2.23
C SER A 41 0.71 -7.89 -1.86
N TRP A 42 0.48 -6.64 -2.23
CA TRP A 42 1.37 -5.53 -1.89
C TRP A 42 1.44 -5.30 -0.38
N ILE A 43 0.31 -5.32 0.34
CA ILE A 43 0.27 -5.23 1.81
C ILE A 43 1.11 -6.36 2.44
N SER A 44 0.95 -7.59 1.93
CA SER A 44 1.75 -8.74 2.39
C SER A 44 3.24 -8.53 2.14
N ASN A 45 3.60 -8.02 0.97
CA ASN A 45 4.98 -7.70 0.61
C ASN A 45 5.57 -6.59 1.49
N GLN A 46 4.81 -5.52 1.77
CA GLN A 46 5.25 -4.45 2.68
C GLN A 46 5.48 -4.99 4.10
N ARG A 47 4.66 -5.93 4.59
CA ARG A 47 4.89 -6.59 5.88
C ARG A 47 6.19 -7.39 5.89
N SER A 48 6.41 -8.23 4.87
CA SER A 48 7.66 -9.00 4.75
C SER A 48 8.89 -8.10 4.63
N ARG A 49 8.76 -6.97 3.95
CA ARG A 49 9.84 -5.98 3.77
C ARG A 49 9.91 -4.95 4.89
N THR A 50 9.12 -5.07 5.96
CA THR A 50 9.09 -4.08 7.05
C THR A 50 10.49 -3.88 7.64
N THR A 51 11.33 -4.91 7.70
CA THR A 51 12.72 -4.80 8.17
C THR A 51 13.60 -3.88 7.30
N THR A 52 13.26 -3.73 6.02
CA THR A 52 14.00 -2.91 5.04
C THR A 52 13.31 -1.59 4.69
N LEU A 53 12.11 -1.35 5.23
CA LEU A 53 11.32 -0.16 4.97
C LEU A 53 11.85 1.03 5.79
N SER A 54 11.89 2.20 5.16
CA SER A 54 12.22 3.45 5.84
C SER A 54 11.18 3.75 6.94
N PRO A 55 11.59 4.37 8.06
CA PRO A 55 10.69 4.75 9.14
C PRO A 55 9.53 5.62 8.66
N GLU A 56 9.80 6.54 7.73
CA GLU A 56 8.81 7.44 7.14
C GLU A 56 7.70 6.67 6.43
N ARG A 57 8.06 5.69 5.58
CA ARG A 57 7.06 4.85 4.89
C ARG A 57 6.28 4.00 5.87
N LYS A 58 6.91 3.45 6.91
CA LYS A 58 6.17 2.70 7.94
C LYS A 58 5.15 3.59 8.64
N LYS A 59 5.53 4.83 8.96
CA LYS A 59 4.64 5.78 9.63
C LYS A 59 3.42 6.09 8.76
N GLN A 60 3.64 6.44 7.49
CA GLN A 60 2.57 6.70 6.52
C GLN A 60 1.59 5.53 6.39
N LEU A 61 2.12 4.30 6.35
CA LEU A 61 1.28 3.09 6.28
C LEU A 61 0.53 2.81 7.59
N SER A 62 1.17 3.08 8.73
CA SER A 62 0.53 2.91 10.05
C SER A 62 -0.59 3.92 10.27
N GLU A 63 -0.40 5.17 9.82
CA GLU A 63 -1.41 6.24 9.92
C GLU A 63 -2.71 5.91 9.18
N ILE A 64 -2.62 5.16 8.08
CA ILE A 64 -3.80 4.70 7.33
C ILE A 64 -4.37 3.37 7.86
N GLY A 65 -3.87 2.85 8.99
CA GLY A 65 -4.40 1.67 9.67
C GLY A 65 -3.71 0.34 9.30
N MET A 66 -2.50 0.36 8.73
CA MET A 66 -1.77 -0.86 8.41
C MET A 66 -1.37 -1.59 9.68
N ARG A 67 -1.81 -2.85 9.80
CA ARG A 67 -1.33 -3.77 10.84
C ARG A 67 -0.05 -4.47 10.39
N TRP A 68 0.97 -4.43 11.23
CA TRP A 68 2.27 -5.09 11.02
C TRP A 68 2.35 -6.50 11.64
N THR A 69 1.31 -6.90 12.37
CA THR A 69 1.13 -8.21 13.02
C THR A 69 0.54 -9.24 12.07
#